data_AF-A0A537E0K7-F1
#
_entry.id   AF-A0A537E0K7-F1
#
_cell.length_a   1.000
_cell.length_b   1.000
_cell.length_c   1.000
_cell.angle_alpha   90.00
_cell.angle_beta   90.00
_cell.angle_gamma   90.00
#
_symmetry.space_group_name_H-M   'P 1'
#
loop_
_entity.id
_entity.type
_entity.pdbx_description
1 polymer ?
#
loop_
_entity_poly.entity_id
_entity_poly.type
_entity_poly.pdbx_seq_one_letter_code
_entity_poly.pdbx_strand_id
1 'polypeptide(L)'
;MLSIGPILAIPEIRNSIAKTRAQIVGISPIVGGKAIKGPLDQMMESLGLEVSPFGVAQLYKGLMRGFVIDDVDRAIIPKITSLGMRVITTKTVMDSEEAKSKLAENTLKFAETIS
;
A
#
# COMPACT_ATOMS: atom_id res chain seq x y z
N MET A 1 -4.50 9.59 -6.30
CA MET A 1 -3.11 9.71 -5.79
C MET A 1 -2.83 11.00 -4.97
N LEU A 2 -3.85 11.70 -4.46
CA LEU A 2 -3.75 13.08 -3.94
C LEU A 2 -2.92 13.30 -2.66
N SER A 3 -2.50 12.24 -1.97
CA SER A 3 -1.72 12.36 -0.72
C SER A 3 -0.25 11.99 -0.95
N ILE A 4 0.03 10.71 -1.20
CA ILE A 4 1.41 10.23 -1.38
C ILE A 4 2.01 10.65 -2.72
N GLY A 5 1.20 10.75 -3.78
CA GLY A 5 1.68 11.13 -5.12
C GLY A 5 2.37 12.49 -5.15
N PRO A 6 1.71 13.58 -4.69
CA PRO A 6 2.33 14.91 -4.61
C PRO A 6 3.60 14.95 -3.76
N ILE A 7 3.66 14.21 -2.65
CA ILE A 7 4.87 14.12 -1.81
C ILE A 7 6.03 13.51 -2.60
N LEU A 8 5.77 12.44 -3.36
CA LEU A 8 6.78 11.79 -4.21
C LEU A 8 7.09 12.56 -5.50
N ALA A 9 6.28 13.56 -5.86
CA ALA A 9 6.56 14.43 -7.00
C ALA A 9 7.70 15.42 -6.70
N ILE A 10 8.01 15.65 -5.42
CA ILE A 10 9.17 16.44 -4.99
C ILE A 10 10.44 15.61 -5.21
N PRO A 11 11.34 16.02 -6.14
CA PRO A 11 12.49 15.21 -6.52
C PRO A 11 13.41 14.84 -5.36
N GLU A 12 13.62 15.75 -4.41
CA GLU A 12 14.46 15.56 -3.24
C GLU A 12 13.93 14.46 -2.33
N ILE A 13 12.60 14.43 -2.12
CA ILE A 13 11.94 13.39 -1.33
C ILE A 13 12.05 12.05 -2.05
N ARG A 14 11.72 12.02 -3.34
CA ARG A 14 11.80 10.79 -4.14
C ARG A 14 13.21 10.21 -4.15
N ASN A 15 14.23 11.06 -4.36
CA ASN A 15 15.62 10.66 -4.38
C ASN A 15 16.09 10.15 -3.01
N SER A 16 15.62 10.76 -1.92
CA SER A 16 15.93 10.33 -0.56
C SER A 16 15.34 8.95 -0.25
N ILE A 17 14.08 8.72 -0.64
CA ILE A 17 13.42 7.42 -0.49
C ILE A 17 14.11 6.37 -1.36
N ALA A 18 14.47 6.69 -2.61
CA ALA A 18 15.12 5.74 -3.51
C ALA A 18 16.53 5.30 -3.03
N LYS A 19 17.23 6.15 -2.25
CA LYS A 19 18.57 5.88 -1.72
C LYS A 19 18.57 5.32 -0.30
N THR A 20 17.42 5.28 0.37
CA THR A 20 17.35 4.82 1.75
C THR A 20 17.63 3.32 1.85
N ARG A 21 18.23 2.92 2.97
CA ARG A 21 18.33 1.51 3.36
C ARG A 21 17.18 1.06 4.26
N ALA A 22 16.30 1.99 4.63
CA ALA A 22 15.11 1.67 5.42
C ALA A 22 14.14 0.80 4.62
N GLN A 23 13.39 -0.04 5.32
CA GLN A 23 12.33 -0.84 4.72
C GLN A 23 11.15 0.05 4.34
N ILE A 24 10.73 -0.02 3.08
CA ILE A 24 9.59 0.75 2.56
C ILE A 24 8.40 -0.19 2.44
N VAL A 25 7.38 0.09 3.27
CA VAL A 25 6.14 -0.69 3.35
C VAL A 25 4.96 0.24 3.09
N GLY A 26 4.08 -0.14 2.15
CA GLY A 26 2.81 0.54 1.89
C GLY A 26 1.63 -0.20 2.50
N ILE A 27 0.54 0.52 2.77
CA ILE A 27 -0.75 -0.05 3.17
C ILE A 27 -1.79 0.34 2.11
N SER A 28 -2.56 -0.63 1.63
CA SER A 28 -3.61 -0.38 0.63
C SER A 28 -4.71 0.52 1.22
N PRO A 29 -5.13 1.58 0.52
CA PRO A 29 -6.33 2.36 0.85
C PRO A 29 -7.62 1.75 0.25
N ILE A 30 -7.48 0.69 -0.56
CA ILE A 30 -8.58 -0.05 -1.16
C ILE A 30 -8.80 -1.34 -0.36
N VAL A 31 -10.07 -1.62 -0.05
CA VAL A 31 -10.52 -2.82 0.66
C VAL A 31 -11.70 -3.42 -0.09
N GLY A 32 -11.61 -4.68 -0.51
CA GLY A 32 -12.71 -5.38 -1.19
C GLY A 32 -13.18 -4.70 -2.48
N GLY A 33 -12.24 -4.10 -3.22
CA GLY A 33 -12.51 -3.39 -4.47
C GLY A 33 -13.12 -1.98 -4.31
N LYS A 34 -13.05 -1.38 -3.11
CA LYS A 34 -13.53 -0.01 -2.86
C LYS A 34 -12.54 0.80 -2.03
N ALA A 35 -12.43 2.09 -2.30
CA ALA A 35 -11.68 3.00 -1.43
C ALA A 35 -12.41 3.18 -0.10
N ILE A 36 -11.62 3.17 0.98
CA ILE A 36 -12.15 3.44 2.33
C ILE A 36 -12.67 4.89 2.44
N LYS A 37 -12.00 5.85 1.80
CA LYS A 37 -12.39 7.27 1.79
C LYS A 37 -11.97 7.97 0.49
N GLY A 38 -12.76 8.97 0.12
CA GLY A 38 -12.44 9.93 -0.93
C GLY A 38 -12.65 9.39 -2.36
N PRO A 39 -12.30 10.18 -3.39
CA PRO A 39 -12.59 9.87 -4.78
C PRO A 39 -11.57 8.91 -5.41
N LEU A 40 -10.87 8.10 -4.62
CA LEU A 40 -9.73 7.33 -5.12
C LEU A 40 -10.13 6.33 -6.20
N ASP A 41 -11.31 5.71 -6.09
CA ASP A 41 -11.84 4.78 -7.09
C ASP A 41 -11.95 5.45 -8.47
N GLN A 42 -12.61 6.62 -8.52
CA GLN A 42 -12.74 7.44 -9.75
C GLN A 42 -11.37 7.88 -10.31
N MET A 43 -10.43 8.21 -9.42
CA MET A 43 -9.07 8.57 -9.84
C MET A 43 -8.32 7.37 -10.44
N MET A 44 -8.48 6.18 -9.88
CA MET A 44 -7.84 4.96 -10.42
C MET A 44 -8.45 4.59 -11.77
N GLU A 45 -9.78 4.64 -11.88
CA GLU A 45 -10.50 4.42 -13.14
C GLU A 45 -10.05 5.39 -14.23
N SER A 46 -9.95 6.68 -13.93
CA SER A 46 -9.49 7.69 -14.91
C SER A 46 -8.02 7.52 -15.33
N LEU A 47 -7.22 6.81 -14.54
CA LEU A 47 -5.85 6.41 -14.88
C LEU A 47 -5.78 5.04 -15.58
N GLY A 48 -6.92 4.40 -15.85
CA GLY A 48 -6.99 3.07 -16.46
C GLY A 48 -6.51 1.94 -15.54
N LEU A 49 -6.55 2.15 -14.22
CA LEU A 49 -6.10 1.17 -13.23
C LEU A 49 -7.28 0.40 -12.63
N GLU A 50 -7.04 -0.86 -12.32
CA GLU A 50 -7.98 -1.69 -11.54
C GLU A 50 -8.19 -1.07 -10.15
N VAL A 51 -9.44 -0.84 -9.73
CA VAL A 51 -9.78 -0.38 -8.38
C VAL A 51 -9.60 -1.53 -7.38
N SER A 52 -8.35 -1.83 -7.07
CA SER A 52 -7.97 -2.91 -6.17
C SER A 52 -6.63 -2.64 -5.51
N PRO A 53 -6.27 -3.38 -4.44
CA PRO A 53 -4.93 -3.31 -3.88
C PRO A 53 -3.83 -3.56 -4.91
N PHE A 54 -4.08 -4.40 -5.93
CA PHE A 54 -3.14 -4.63 -7.03
C PHE A 54 -2.95 -3.38 -7.89
N GLY A 55 -4.03 -2.68 -8.26
CA GLY A 55 -3.91 -1.42 -8.99
C GLY A 55 -3.11 -0.36 -8.23
N VAL A 56 -3.28 -0.30 -6.90
CA VAL A 56 -2.46 0.59 -6.05
C VAL A 56 -1.00 0.15 -6.02
N ALA A 57 -0.73 -1.16 -5.87
CA ALA A 57 0.63 -1.68 -5.85
C ALA A 57 1.39 -1.37 -7.16
N GLN A 58 0.71 -1.39 -8.30
CA GLN A 58 1.32 -1.02 -9.59
C GLN A 58 1.85 0.41 -9.62
N LEU A 59 1.16 1.37 -8.98
CA LEU A 59 1.59 2.78 -8.93
C LEU A 59 2.94 2.98 -8.22
N TYR A 60 3.29 2.07 -7.32
CA TYR A 60 4.48 2.16 -6.49
C TYR A 60 5.44 0.98 -6.71
N LYS A 61 5.29 0.27 -7.83
CA LYS A 61 6.19 -0.82 -8.22
C LYS A 61 7.63 -0.32 -8.25
N GLY A 62 8.53 -1.07 -7.63
CA GLY A 62 9.95 -0.75 -7.55
C GLY A 62 10.32 0.28 -6.48
N LEU A 63 9.34 0.93 -5.84
CA LEU A 63 9.58 1.83 -4.71
C LEU A 63 9.52 1.09 -3.36
N MET A 64 8.54 0.21 -3.19
CA MET A 64 8.33 -0.53 -1.94
C MET A 64 8.60 -2.02 -2.09
N ARG A 65 9.10 -2.66 -1.03
CA ARG A 65 9.31 -4.11 -0.95
C ARG A 65 8.21 -4.83 -0.16
N GLY A 66 7.52 -4.11 0.72
CA GLY A 66 6.40 -4.61 1.49
C GLY A 66 5.09 -3.93 1.11
N PHE A 67 4.01 -4.71 1.08
CA PHE A 67 2.67 -4.16 0.95
C PHE A 67 1.68 -4.88 1.88
N VAL A 68 0.88 -4.11 2.61
CA VAL A 68 -0.14 -4.60 3.53
C VAL A 68 -1.51 -4.39 2.89
N ILE A 69 -2.31 -5.44 2.82
CA ILE A 69 -3.68 -5.39 2.29
C ILE A 69 -4.67 -5.92 3.33
N ASP A 70 -5.95 -5.67 3.12
CA ASP A 70 -6.98 -6.20 4.01
C ASP A 70 -7.15 -7.72 3.88
N ASP A 71 -7.62 -8.37 4.95
CA ASP A 71 -7.88 -9.80 4.96
C ASP A 71 -8.88 -10.23 3.89
N VAL A 72 -9.85 -9.37 3.55
CA VAL A 72 -10.82 -9.65 2.48
C VAL A 72 -10.19 -9.74 1.09
N ASP A 73 -9.02 -9.12 0.89
CA ASP A 73 -8.32 -9.06 -0.40
C ASP A 73 -7.23 -10.14 -0.53
N ARG A 74 -7.17 -11.10 0.39
CA ARG A 74 -6.14 -12.16 0.42
C ARG A 74 -5.93 -12.87 -0.92
N ALA A 75 -6.99 -13.06 -1.71
CA ALA A 75 -6.91 -13.71 -3.02
C ALA A 75 -6.03 -12.93 -4.04
N ILE A 76 -5.77 -11.65 -3.81
CA ILE A 76 -4.99 -10.78 -4.70
C ILE A 76 -3.47 -10.93 -4.47
N ILE A 77 -3.04 -11.54 -3.35
CA ILE A 77 -1.62 -11.69 -2.99
C ILE A 77 -0.74 -12.15 -4.16
N PRO A 78 -1.08 -13.24 -4.91
CA PRO A 78 -0.21 -13.71 -5.99
C PRO A 78 0.03 -12.67 -7.08
N LYS A 79 -0.98 -11.86 -7.40
CA LYS A 79 -0.85 -10.77 -8.39
C LYS A 79 0.16 -9.73 -7.91
N ILE A 80 0.06 -9.29 -6.65
CA ILE A 80 0.97 -8.28 -6.08
C ILE A 80 2.39 -8.85 -5.92
N THR A 81 2.53 -10.10 -5.50
CA THR A 81 3.83 -10.75 -5.39
C THR A 81 4.55 -10.85 -6.74
N SER A 82 3.81 -11.01 -7.84
CA SER A 82 4.41 -10.96 -9.19
C SER A 82 5.01 -9.58 -9.57
N LEU A 83 4.68 -8.52 -8.83
CA LEU A 83 5.32 -7.20 -8.96
C LEU A 83 6.65 -7.09 -8.19
N GLY A 84 7.07 -8.14 -7.48
CA GLY A 84 8.30 -8.17 -6.68
C GLY A 84 8.13 -7.72 -5.23
N MET A 85 6.89 -7.65 -4.73
CA MET A 85 6.57 -7.24 -3.36
C MET A 85 6.27 -8.46 -2.47
N ARG A 86 6.68 -8.38 -1.20
CA ARG A 86 6.15 -9.25 -0.15
C ARG A 86 4.83 -8.67 0.35
N VAL A 87 3.89 -9.54 0.69
CA VAL A 87 2.54 -9.13 1.08
C VAL A 87 2.12 -9.86 2.35
N ILE A 88 1.50 -9.14 3.26
CA ILE A 88 0.73 -9.71 4.37
C ILE A 88 -0.71 -9.19 4.31
N THR A 89 -1.61 -9.91 4.97
CA THR A 89 -2.98 -9.44 5.22
C THR A 89 -3.18 -9.15 6.71
N THR A 90 -4.00 -8.15 7.00
CA THR A 90 -4.51 -7.84 8.35
C THR A 90 -5.73 -6.94 8.19
N LYS A 91 -6.57 -6.76 9.22
CA LYS A 91 -7.57 -5.69 9.23
C LYS A 91 -6.90 -4.33 9.01
N THR A 92 -7.22 -3.65 7.90
CA THR A 92 -6.67 -2.34 7.54
C THR A 92 -7.63 -1.18 7.82
N VAL A 93 -8.91 -1.48 8.05
CA VAL A 93 -9.91 -0.47 8.40
C VAL A 93 -9.65 0.04 9.83
N MET A 94 -9.30 1.33 9.91
CA MET A 94 -8.95 2.04 11.15
C MET A 94 -10.19 2.66 11.82
N ASP A 95 -11.15 1.83 12.23
CA ASP A 95 -12.43 2.21 12.85
C ASP A 95 -12.36 2.41 14.38
N SER A 96 -11.24 2.06 15.01
CA SER A 96 -10.97 2.27 16.44
C SER A 96 -9.49 2.50 16.71
N GLU A 97 -9.15 3.02 17.90
CA GLU A 97 -7.75 3.13 18.34
C GLU A 97 -7.06 1.77 18.46
N GLU A 98 -7.80 0.74 18.85
CA GLU A 98 -7.31 -0.64 18.89
C GLU A 98 -6.98 -1.15 17.48
N ALA A 99 -7.84 -0.89 16.49
CA ALA A 99 -7.61 -1.27 15.10
C ALA A 99 -6.39 -0.55 14.51
N LYS A 100 -6.23 0.76 14.79
CA LYS A 100 -5.04 1.54 14.41
C LYS A 100 -3.76 0.95 15.00
N SER A 101 -3.78 0.66 16.30
CA SER A 101 -2.62 0.14 17.02
C SER A 101 -2.22 -1.25 16.49
N LYS A 102 -3.19 -2.14 16.28
CA LYS A 102 -2.95 -3.48 15.70
C LYS A 102 -2.41 -3.40 14.28
N LEU A 103 -2.95 -2.52 13.43
CA LEU A 103 -2.44 -2.33 12.07
C LEU A 103 -0.98 -1.84 12.10
N ALA A 104 -0.66 -0.87 12.96
CA ALA A 104 0.71 -0.37 13.10
C ALA A 104 1.66 -1.47 13.59
N GLU A 105 1.28 -2.23 14.63
CA GLU A 105 2.08 -3.33 15.17
C GLU A 105 2.36 -4.41 14.11
N ASN A 106 1.32 -4.85 13.38
CA ASN A 106 1.45 -5.84 12.33
C ASN A 106 2.34 -5.34 11.18
N THR A 107 2.23 -4.05 10.84
CA THR A 107 3.05 -3.42 9.78
C THR A 107 4.51 -3.34 10.18
N LEU A 108 4.81 -2.96 11.43
CA LEU A 108 6.18 -2.90 11.95
C LEU A 108 6.82 -4.29 12.02
N LYS A 109 6.11 -5.27 12.60
CA LYS A 109 6.55 -6.68 12.61
C LYS A 109 6.81 -7.18 11.20
N PHE A 110 5.95 -6.84 10.25
CA PHE A 110 6.16 -7.21 8.86
C PHE A 110 7.41 -6.56 8.27
N ALA A 111 7.62 -5.26 8.49
CA ALA A 111 8.79 -4.54 8.00
C ALA A 111 10.12 -5.19 8.44
N GLU A 112 10.20 -5.68 9.68
CA GLU A 112 11.36 -6.41 10.21
C GLU A 112 11.68 -7.68 9.40
N THR A 113 10.65 -8.33 8.83
CA THR A 113 10.84 -9.55 8.03
C THR A 113 11.32 -9.31 6.61
N ILE A 114 11.24 -8.07 6.07
CA ILE A 114 11.46 -7.75 4.65
C ILE A 114 12.93 -7.43 4.32
N SER A 115 13.81 -7.64 5.31
CA SER A 115 15.27 -7.54 5.22
C SER A 115 15.88 -8.08 3.92
#